data_AF-A0A3D1T9J2-F1
#
_entry.id   AF-A0A3D1T9J2-F1
#
_cell.length_a   1.000
_cell.length_b   1.000
_cell.length_c   1.000
_cell.angle_alpha   90.00
_cell.angle_beta   90.00
_cell.angle_gamma   90.00
#
_symmetry.space_group_name_H-M   'P 1'
#
loop_
_entity.id
_entity.type
_entity.pdbx_description
1 polymer ?
#
loop_
_entity_poly.entity_id
_entity_poly.type
_entity_poly.pdbx_seq_one_letter_code
_entity_poly.pdbx_strand_id
1 'polypeptide(L)'
;MNALARIPARRDRPGWRQQPGALTGEPIAHYPRLPNMLRRKYSPDSPLAIDQGEAMRIHPISVCITAGNEEKMIRDCLESIRWCDEIILVDSESTDATREIAAEYTDKVFIEPWRGYIRSKQFAEKQATHEWILFLDADERVSPALRAEIERELSH
;
A
#
# COMPACT_ATOMS: atom_id res chain seq x y z
N MET A 1 13.89 9.11 16.52
CA MET A 1 13.93 7.66 16.80
C MET A 1 12.87 7.03 15.92
N ASN A 2 13.27 6.52 14.76
CA ASN A 2 12.35 5.96 13.77
C ASN A 2 12.03 4.51 14.16
N ALA A 3 10.77 4.22 14.44
CA ALA A 3 10.30 2.87 14.71
C ALA A 3 9.47 2.39 13.51
N LEU A 4 10.13 1.69 12.59
CA LEU A 4 9.45 0.79 11.65
C LEU A 4 9.05 -0.46 12.44
N ALA A 5 7.76 -0.71 12.56
CA ALA A 5 7.24 -1.93 13.20
C ALA A 5 6.84 -2.93 12.10
N ARG A 6 7.44 -4.12 12.13
CA ARG A 6 7.04 -5.27 11.29
C ARG A 6 5.98 -6.06 12.07
N ILE A 7 4.73 -6.02 11.63
CA ILE A 7 3.65 -6.83 12.22
C ILE A 7 3.68 -8.21 11.54
N PRO A 8 3.82 -9.33 12.27
CA PRO A 8 3.82 -10.66 11.66
C PRO A 8 2.43 -11.02 11.13
N ALA A 9 2.39 -11.62 9.94
CA ALA A 9 1.18 -12.17 9.33
C ALA A 9 0.48 -13.15 10.28
N ARG A 10 -0.79 -12.87 10.63
CA ARG A 10 -1.64 -13.76 11.43
C ARG A 10 -1.84 -15.10 10.72
N ARG A 11 -1.58 -16.22 11.39
CA ARG A 11 -1.50 -17.55 10.80
C ARG A 11 -2.39 -18.54 11.55
N ASP A 12 -3.70 -18.30 11.62
CA ASP A 12 -4.63 -19.19 12.33
C ASP A 12 -6.10 -18.75 12.27
N ARG A 13 -6.90 -19.46 11.46
CA ARG A 13 -8.29 -19.82 11.81
C ARG A 13 -8.56 -21.27 11.44
N PRO A 14 -9.07 -22.11 12.37
CA PRO A 14 -9.48 -23.47 12.06
C PRO A 14 -10.96 -23.55 11.68
N GLY A 15 -11.26 -24.48 10.76
CA GLY A 15 -12.52 -25.22 10.80
C GLY A 15 -13.64 -24.78 9.86
N TRP A 16 -13.62 -25.27 8.62
CA TRP A 16 -14.84 -25.70 7.91
C TRP A 16 -14.53 -26.94 7.07
N ARG A 17 -15.07 -28.09 7.48
CA ARG A 17 -15.29 -29.26 6.61
C ARG A 17 -16.57 -29.99 7.09
N GLN A 18 -17.41 -30.39 6.13
CA GLN A 18 -18.38 -31.51 6.02
C GLN A 18 -19.36 -31.12 4.86
N GLN A 19 -19.11 -31.41 3.56
CA GLN A 19 -19.36 -32.63 2.72
C GLN A 19 -20.86 -32.86 2.33
N PRO A 20 -21.24 -33.70 1.32
CA PRO A 20 -20.88 -33.80 -0.12
C PRO A 20 -22.10 -34.07 -1.08
N GLY A 21 -21.93 -33.99 -2.42
CA GLY A 21 -22.88 -34.52 -3.44
C GLY A 21 -22.69 -33.91 -4.85
N ALA A 22 -21.97 -34.59 -5.77
CA ALA A 22 -22.46 -35.33 -6.97
C ALA A 22 -23.15 -34.44 -8.05
N LEU A 23 -22.91 -34.47 -9.36
CA LEU A 23 -22.10 -35.27 -10.31
C LEU A 23 -22.17 -34.57 -11.71
N THR A 24 -21.32 -35.02 -12.64
CA THR A 24 -21.37 -34.88 -14.13
C THR A 24 -20.75 -33.63 -14.76
N GLY A 25 -19.86 -33.85 -15.74
CA GLY A 25 -19.05 -32.85 -16.41
C GLY A 25 -19.54 -32.42 -17.79
N GLU A 26 -18.97 -31.31 -18.27
CA GLU A 26 -18.26 -31.09 -19.55
C GLU A 26 -17.89 -29.58 -19.64
N PRO A 27 -16.93 -29.15 -20.50
CA PRO A 27 -16.01 -28.07 -20.12
C PRO A 27 -15.95 -26.84 -21.07
N ILE A 28 -15.14 -25.85 -20.62
CA ILE A 28 -14.41 -24.79 -21.36
C ILE A 28 -15.08 -23.42 -21.54
N ALA A 29 -14.49 -22.41 -20.88
CA ALA A 29 -14.25 -21.10 -21.52
C ALA A 29 -12.79 -21.06 -22.01
N HIS A 30 -12.66 -20.81 -23.30
CA HIS A 30 -11.48 -20.94 -24.13
C HIS A 30 -10.56 -19.72 -23.92
N TYR A 31 -9.43 -19.88 -23.22
CA TYR A 31 -8.33 -18.92 -23.37
C TYR A 31 -7.61 -19.22 -24.69
N PRO A 32 -7.41 -18.24 -25.59
CA PRO A 32 -6.67 -18.46 -26.82
C PRO A 32 -5.25 -18.95 -26.47
N ARG A 33 -4.84 -20.05 -27.11
CA ARG A 33 -3.47 -20.57 -26.99
C ARG A 33 -2.53 -19.48 -27.50
N LEU A 34 -1.70 -18.94 -26.62
CA LEU A 34 -0.58 -18.10 -27.06
C LEU A 34 0.30 -18.93 -28.01
N PRO A 35 0.76 -18.35 -29.13
CA PRO A 35 1.69 -19.03 -30.03
C PRO A 35 2.92 -19.52 -29.25
N ASN A 36 3.48 -20.66 -29.68
CA ASN A 36 4.64 -21.34 -29.08
C ASN A 36 5.94 -20.49 -28.92
N MET A 37 5.91 -19.20 -29.27
CA MET A 37 7.02 -18.26 -29.17
C MET A 37 7.18 -17.59 -27.79
N LEU A 38 6.32 -17.88 -26.81
CA LEU A 38 6.41 -17.32 -25.45
C LEU A 38 6.70 -18.35 -24.36
N ARG A 39 7.37 -19.47 -24.70
CA ARG A 39 8.15 -20.22 -23.70
C ARG A 39 9.47 -19.49 -23.48
N ARG A 40 9.43 -18.35 -22.80
CA ARG A 40 10.67 -17.77 -22.28
C ARG A 40 11.07 -18.65 -21.11
N LYS A 41 11.96 -19.62 -21.38
CA LYS A 41 12.65 -20.37 -20.34
C LYS A 41 13.31 -19.32 -19.44
N TYR A 42 12.91 -19.28 -18.18
CA TYR A 42 13.69 -18.59 -17.16
C TYR A 42 15.11 -19.17 -17.23
N SER A 43 16.06 -18.35 -17.68
CA SER A 43 17.46 -18.68 -17.76
C SER A 43 18.17 -17.74 -16.79
N PRO A 44 18.80 -18.25 -15.72
CA PRO A 44 19.41 -17.42 -14.68
C PRO A 44 20.55 -16.53 -15.21
N ASP A 45 21.07 -16.80 -16.41
CA ASP A 45 22.25 -16.14 -16.98
C ASP A 45 21.95 -15.19 -18.17
N SER A 46 20.76 -14.59 -18.27
CA SER A 46 20.44 -13.68 -19.38
C SER A 46 20.62 -12.19 -18.99
N PRO A 47 21.70 -11.51 -19.42
CA PRO A 47 21.82 -10.06 -19.26
C PRO A 47 21.04 -9.37 -20.38
N LEU A 48 19.72 -9.24 -20.22
CA LEU A 48 18.91 -8.36 -21.06
C LEU A 48 18.61 -7.11 -20.28
N ALA A 49 19.25 -6.03 -20.73
CA ALA A 49 19.21 -4.66 -20.24
C ALA A 49 17.89 -4.31 -19.55
N ILE A 50 17.95 -4.21 -18.22
CA ILE A 50 17.01 -3.44 -17.42
C ILE A 50 17.21 -1.97 -17.79
N ASP A 51 16.13 -1.32 -18.21
CA ASP A 51 16.07 0.13 -18.21
C ASP A 51 16.35 0.59 -16.78
N GLN A 52 17.40 1.38 -16.58
CA GLN A 52 17.93 1.73 -15.24
C GLN A 52 17.07 2.81 -14.54
N GLY A 53 15.75 2.77 -14.72
CA GLY A 53 14.83 3.83 -14.28
C GLY A 53 13.79 3.42 -13.24
N GLU A 54 13.49 2.13 -13.09
CA GLU A 54 12.45 1.68 -12.16
C GLU A 54 12.96 0.41 -11.45
N ALA A 55 13.57 0.62 -10.27
CA ALA A 55 13.87 -0.49 -9.39
C ALA A 55 12.56 -1.22 -9.11
N MET A 56 12.50 -2.50 -9.51
CA MET A 56 11.35 -3.37 -9.24
C MET A 56 11.12 -3.45 -7.73
N ARG A 57 10.21 -2.63 -7.21
CA ARG A 57 9.71 -2.81 -5.86
C ARG A 57 8.93 -4.11 -5.82
N ILE A 58 9.44 -5.06 -5.03
CA ILE A 58 8.86 -6.40 -4.92
C ILE A 58 7.67 -6.38 -3.95
N HIS A 59 7.68 -5.45 -2.99
CA HIS A 59 6.63 -5.31 -1.97
C HIS A 59 5.94 -3.94 -2.03
N PRO A 60 4.61 -3.91 -2.27
CA PRO A 60 3.85 -2.67 -2.24
C PRO A 60 3.70 -2.12 -0.82
N ILE A 61 3.57 -0.81 -0.69
CA ILE A 61 3.47 -0.09 0.58
C ILE A 61 2.25 0.82 0.65
N SER A 62 1.55 0.79 1.78
CA SER A 62 0.50 1.76 2.12
C SER A 62 1.10 2.85 3.01
N VAL A 63 0.72 4.11 2.79
CA VAL A 63 1.00 5.19 3.73
C VAL A 63 -0.28 5.58 4.47
N CYS A 64 -0.18 5.68 5.79
CA CYS A 64 -1.25 6.08 6.69
C CYS A 64 -0.95 7.46 7.27
N ILE A 65 -1.73 8.45 6.87
CA ILE A 65 -1.60 9.85 7.26
C ILE A 65 -2.66 10.20 8.28
N THR A 66 -2.28 10.86 9.37
CA THR A 66 -3.22 11.49 10.30
C THR A 66 -3.12 13.01 10.18
N ALA A 67 -4.27 13.68 10.05
CA ALA A 67 -4.35 15.13 9.81
C ALA A 67 -5.40 15.80 10.71
N GLY A 68 -5.25 17.11 10.92
CA GLY A 68 -6.22 17.96 11.61
C GLY A 68 -5.89 19.44 11.47
N ASN A 69 -6.60 20.15 10.60
CA ASN A 69 -6.37 21.55 10.21
C ASN A 69 -4.94 21.82 9.68
N GLU A 70 -4.54 21.06 8.66
CA GLU A 70 -3.21 21.08 8.06
C GLU A 70 -3.20 21.56 6.60
N GLU A 71 -4.13 22.44 6.19
CA GLU A 71 -4.26 22.89 4.78
C GLU A 71 -2.95 23.46 4.19
N LYS A 72 -2.07 24.00 5.04
CA LYS A 72 -0.79 24.60 4.65
C LYS A 72 0.33 23.59 4.48
N MET A 73 0.20 22.41 5.07
CA MET A 73 1.27 21.40 5.14
C MET A 73 0.94 20.15 4.34
N ILE A 74 -0.34 19.77 4.32
CA ILE A 74 -0.79 18.48 3.81
C ILE A 74 -0.41 18.25 2.35
N ARG A 75 -0.39 19.30 1.51
CA ARG A 75 0.01 19.17 0.11
C ARG A 75 1.46 18.70 -0.03
N ASP A 76 2.40 19.32 0.66
CA ASP A 76 3.81 18.94 0.59
C ASP A 76 4.06 17.55 1.18
N CYS A 77 3.32 17.20 2.24
CA CYS A 77 3.32 15.86 2.80
C CYS A 77 2.94 14.83 1.72
N LEU A 78 1.77 15.01 1.09
CA LEU A 78 1.25 14.12 0.04
C LEU A 78 2.16 14.05 -1.20
N GLU A 79 2.73 15.18 -1.64
CA GLU A 79 3.72 15.19 -2.73
C GLU A 79 4.94 14.33 -2.40
N SER A 80 5.43 14.37 -1.15
CA SER A 80 6.62 13.60 -0.73
C SER A 80 6.41 12.08 -0.71
N ILE A 81 5.16 11.62 -0.67
CA ILE A 81 4.79 10.20 -0.61
C ILE A 81 4.03 9.69 -1.84
N ARG A 82 3.94 10.46 -2.93
CA ARG A 82 3.29 10.06 -4.20
C ARG A 82 3.82 8.74 -4.80
N TRP A 83 4.99 8.29 -4.36
CA TRP A 83 5.59 7.04 -4.77
C TRP A 83 5.01 5.82 -4.03
N CYS A 84 4.26 5.98 -2.94
CA CYS A 84 3.58 4.87 -2.27
C CYS A 84 2.42 4.33 -3.12
N ASP A 85 2.13 3.03 -2.99
CA ASP A 85 1.11 2.35 -3.81
C ASP A 85 -0.32 2.64 -3.34
N GLU A 86 -0.47 3.03 -2.08
CA GLU A 86 -1.75 3.37 -1.47
C GLU A 86 -1.58 4.48 -0.43
N ILE A 87 -2.51 5.44 -0.44
CA ILE A 87 -2.54 6.56 0.51
C ILE A 87 -3.87 6.50 1.27
N ILE A 88 -3.79 6.38 2.59
CA ILE A 88 -4.92 6.48 3.52
C ILE A 88 -4.75 7.77 4.33
N LEU A 89 -5.79 8.59 4.38
CA LEU A 89 -5.83 9.77 5.23
C LEU A 89 -6.94 9.67 6.27
N VAL A 90 -6.59 9.88 7.53
CA VAL A 90 -7.53 10.00 8.66
C VAL A 90 -7.53 11.44 9.12
N ASP A 91 -8.63 12.12 8.82
CA ASP A 91 -8.89 13.51 9.18
C ASP A 91 -9.60 13.62 10.53
N SER A 92 -9.05 14.45 11.41
CA SER A 92 -9.53 14.66 12.78
C SER A 92 -10.58 15.76 12.87
N GLU A 93 -11.58 15.71 11.99
CA GLU A 93 -12.65 16.71 11.86
C GLU A 93 -12.13 18.11 11.53
N SER A 94 -11.25 18.21 10.52
CA SER A 94 -10.76 19.50 10.04
C SER A 94 -11.91 20.43 9.64
N THR A 95 -11.70 21.73 9.78
CA THR A 95 -12.63 22.80 9.38
C THR A 95 -12.08 23.68 8.26
N ASP A 96 -10.83 23.43 7.88
CA ASP A 96 -10.11 24.10 6.80
C ASP A 96 -10.10 23.24 5.53
N ALA A 97 -9.28 23.61 4.53
CA ALA A 97 -9.22 22.92 3.24
C ALA A 97 -8.45 21.57 3.25
N THR A 98 -8.08 21.04 4.41
CA THR A 98 -7.23 19.82 4.52
C THR A 98 -7.82 18.63 3.76
N ARG A 99 -9.13 18.40 3.89
CA ARG A 99 -9.81 17.24 3.28
C ARG A 99 -9.92 17.38 1.78
N GLU A 100 -10.23 18.59 1.32
CA GLU A 100 -10.36 18.94 -0.09
C GLU A 100 -9.04 18.72 -0.80
N ILE A 101 -7.93 19.18 -0.21
CA ILE A 101 -6.59 18.96 -0.74
C ILE A 101 -6.24 17.46 -0.75
N ALA A 102 -6.52 16.74 0.34
CA ALA A 102 -6.25 15.31 0.43
C ALA A 102 -6.98 14.48 -0.63
N ALA A 103 -8.23 14.84 -0.93
CA ALA A 103 -9.08 14.15 -1.91
C ALA A 103 -8.55 14.25 -3.35
N GLU A 104 -7.64 15.19 -3.65
CA GLU A 104 -6.96 15.25 -4.95
C GLU A 104 -5.97 14.09 -5.16
N TYR A 105 -5.53 13.42 -4.09
CA TYR A 105 -4.47 12.40 -4.11
C TYR A 105 -4.99 10.99 -3.89
N THR A 106 -6.10 10.84 -3.18
CA THR A 106 -6.69 9.53 -2.85
C THR A 106 -8.18 9.66 -2.59
N ASP A 107 -8.93 8.60 -2.89
CA ASP A 107 -10.32 8.43 -2.50
C ASP A 107 -10.48 7.92 -1.06
N LYS A 108 -9.39 7.48 -0.43
CA LYS A 108 -9.36 6.93 0.94
C LYS A 108 -9.15 8.00 2.01
N VAL A 109 -10.05 8.98 2.05
CA VAL A 109 -10.12 10.02 3.08
C VAL A 109 -11.21 9.66 4.08
N PHE A 110 -10.83 9.42 5.33
CA PHE A 110 -11.73 9.05 6.43
C PHE A 110 -11.80 10.16 7.45
N ILE A 111 -13.00 10.49 7.91
CA ILE A 111 -13.21 11.50 8.96
C ILE A 111 -13.51 10.76 10.26
N GLU A 112 -12.67 10.93 11.27
CA GLU A 112 -12.87 10.36 12.61
C GLU A 112 -12.59 11.43 13.67
N PRO A 113 -13.40 11.52 14.74
CA PRO A 113 -13.08 12.40 15.85
C PRO A 113 -11.70 12.10 16.44
N TRP A 114 -10.97 13.12 16.88
CA TRP A 114 -9.67 12.91 17.51
C TRP A 114 -9.80 12.10 18.80
N ARG A 115 -9.27 10.87 18.78
CA ARG A 115 -9.25 9.95 19.94
C ARG A 115 -7.84 9.72 20.48
N GLY A 116 -6.88 10.54 20.07
CA GLY A 116 -5.46 10.44 20.41
C GLY A 116 -4.63 9.64 19.40
N TYR A 117 -3.32 9.91 19.38
CA TYR A 117 -2.36 9.41 18.38
C TYR A 117 -2.46 7.91 18.09
N ILE A 118 -2.49 7.09 19.15
CA ILE A 118 -2.51 5.62 19.00
C ILE A 118 -3.79 5.17 18.31
N ARG A 119 -4.95 5.72 18.69
CA ARG A 119 -6.23 5.30 18.14
C ARG A 119 -6.40 5.75 16.70
N SER A 120 -5.93 6.96 16.36
CA SER A 120 -5.95 7.45 14.98
C SER A 120 -5.08 6.59 14.07
N LYS A 121 -3.84 6.25 14.49
CA LYS A 121 -2.96 5.36 13.71
C LYS A 121 -3.51 3.93 13.60
N GLN A 122 -4.08 3.37 14.68
CA GLN A 122 -4.74 2.06 14.64
C GLN A 122 -5.98 2.02 13.73
N PHE A 123 -6.71 3.13 13.60
CA PHE A 123 -7.81 3.22 12.66
C PHE A 123 -7.28 3.22 11.22
N ALA A 124 -6.26 4.04 10.93
CA ALA A 124 -5.63 4.11 9.62
C ALA A 124 -5.06 2.73 9.19
N GLU A 125 -4.36 2.04 10.10
CA GLU A 125 -3.80 0.71 9.90
C GLU A 125 -4.84 -0.30 9.37
N LYS A 126 -6.07 -0.24 9.90
CA LYS A 126 -7.15 -1.16 9.51
C LYS A 126 -7.71 -0.90 8.11
N GLN A 127 -7.46 0.29 7.54
CA GLN A 127 -7.87 0.64 6.19
C GLN A 127 -6.81 0.29 5.14
N ALA A 128 -5.56 0.10 5.58
CA ALA A 128 -4.45 -0.29 4.71
C ALA A 128 -4.63 -1.71 4.18
N THR A 129 -4.27 -1.90 2.92
CA THR A 129 -4.45 -3.19 2.23
C THR A 129 -3.12 -3.92 1.98
N HIS A 130 -1.99 -3.22 2.08
CA HIS A 130 -0.66 -3.81 1.93
C HIS A 130 -0.03 -4.23 3.26
N GLU A 131 0.90 -5.17 3.20
CA GLU A 131 1.65 -5.67 4.37
C GLU A 131 2.55 -4.61 4.99
N TRP A 132 3.17 -3.76 4.15
CA TRP A 132 4.00 -2.66 4.61
C TRP A 132 3.18 -1.39 4.79
N ILE A 133 3.34 -0.77 5.96
CA ILE A 133 2.66 0.47 6.32
C ILE A 133 3.70 1.50 6.78
N LEU A 134 3.69 2.67 6.14
CA LEU A 134 4.38 3.86 6.61
C LEU A 134 3.38 4.76 7.34
N PHE A 135 3.62 5.06 8.61
CA PHE A 135 2.87 6.12 9.30
C PHE A 135 3.56 7.45 9.13
N LEU A 136 2.78 8.48 8.81
CA LEU A 136 3.29 9.84 8.64
C LEU A 136 2.27 10.83 9.24
N ASP A 137 2.73 11.87 9.91
CA ASP A 137 1.85 12.97 10.30
C ASP A 137 1.77 13.99 9.15
N ALA A 138 0.65 14.72 9.03
CA ALA A 138 0.38 15.60 7.88
C ALA A 138 1.34 16.81 7.75
N ASP A 139 2.13 17.09 8.78
CA ASP A 139 3.18 18.10 8.82
C ASP A 139 4.60 17.54 8.54
N GLU A 140 4.72 16.24 8.25
CA GLU A 140 5.98 15.58 7.94
C GLU A 140 6.18 15.38 6.43
N ARG A 141 7.45 15.24 6.01
CA ARG A 141 7.82 14.99 4.60
C ARG A 141 8.85 13.89 4.53
N VAL A 142 8.64 12.96 3.59
CA VAL A 142 9.64 11.93 3.29
C VAL A 142 10.72 12.55 2.40
N SER A 143 11.94 12.66 2.94
CA SER A 143 13.07 13.18 2.17
C SER A 143 13.46 12.19 1.04
N PRO A 144 14.08 12.66 -0.05
CA PRO A 144 14.56 11.78 -1.11
C PRO A 144 15.51 10.67 -0.60
N ALA A 145 16.34 10.98 0.40
CA ALA A 145 17.24 10.01 1.02
C ALA A 145 16.46 8.92 1.79
N LEU A 146 15.46 9.32 2.59
CA LEU A 146 14.62 8.36 3.32
C LEU A 146 13.80 7.49 2.36
N ARG A 147 13.25 8.07 1.29
CA ARG A 147 12.58 7.32 0.23
C ARG A 147 13.50 6.24 -0.34
N ALA A 148 14.72 6.60 -0.74
CA ALA A 148 15.67 5.66 -1.32
C ALA A 148 16.04 4.53 -0.35
N GLU A 149 16.14 4.81 0.94
CA GLU A 149 16.32 3.78 1.97
C GLU A 149 15.12 2.84 2.05
N ILE A 150 13.89 3.36 2.08
CA ILE A 150 12.68 2.53 2.15
C ILE A 150 12.53 1.67 0.89
N GLU A 151 12.68 2.25 -0.30
CA GLU A 151 12.56 1.52 -1.57
C GLU A 151 13.59 0.40 -1.66
N ARG A 152 14.82 0.60 -1.13
CA ARG A 152 15.84 -0.44 -1.03
C ARG A 152 15.38 -1.59 -0.13
N GLU A 153 14.88 -1.31 1.08
CA GLU A 153 14.43 -2.35 2.00
C GLU A 153 13.20 -3.12 1.48
N LEU A 154 12.30 -2.48 0.72
CA LEU A 154 11.13 -3.12 0.11
C LEU A 154 11.48 -3.97 -1.14
N SER A 155 12.72 -3.92 -1.60
CA SER A 155 13.21 -4.68 -2.76
C SER A 155 13.92 -5.98 -2.37
N HIS A 156 14.11 -6.24 -1.08
CA HIS A 156 14.78 -7.43 -0.52
C HIS A 156 13.78 -8.49 -0.06
#